data_AF-A0AAJ7E830-F1
#
_entry.id   AF-A0AAJ7E830-F1
#
_cell.length_a   1.000
_cell.length_b   1.000
_cell.length_c   1.000
_cell.angle_alpha   90.00
_cell.angle_beta   90.00
_cell.angle_gamma   90.00
#
_symmetry.space_group_name_H-M   'P 1'
#
loop_
_entity.id
_entity.type
_entity.pdbx_description
1 polymer ?
#
loop_
_entity_poly.entity_id
_entity_poly.type
_entity_poly.pdbx_seq_one_letter_code
_entity_poly.pdbx_strand_id
1 'polypeptide(L)'
;MRSSYPKWDNYESKVSQLSRWKPDPREADICIASLAKNRLNKRVCRFLPMCYNMLVNGTNFGYSLTHRLLWLIQAHRGRGCRIFSTREDKELIDMFCTKIFREANYIAANNFKILDLLLEQMTLCSLSGYPDTLRRTWIAKALKHQTSLGCFTLKLPAQTSSKYSYKGSDKWAISAPTVNMVGGACDRHLTAVASGAISGAVRYILEQKYSNK
;
A
#
# COMPACT_ATOMS: atom_id res chain seq x y z
N MET A 1 14.32 -15.58 16.65
CA MET A 1 14.13 -14.13 16.88
C MET A 1 12.89 -13.93 17.74
N ARG A 2 13.01 -13.39 18.96
CA ARG A 2 11.82 -12.97 19.74
C ARG A 2 11.15 -11.81 19.00
N SER A 3 9.86 -11.95 18.70
CA SER A 3 9.09 -10.89 18.05
C SER A 3 9.03 -9.66 18.97
N SER A 4 9.41 -8.48 18.46
CA SER A 4 9.22 -7.21 19.17
C SER A 4 7.76 -6.73 19.16
N TYR A 5 6.86 -7.48 18.51
CA TYR A 5 5.44 -7.17 18.44
C TYR A 5 4.70 -7.77 19.64
N PRO A 6 3.62 -7.09 20.12
CA PRO A 6 2.75 -7.67 21.13
C PRO A 6 2.07 -8.93 20.59
N LYS A 7 1.46 -9.73 21.47
CA LYS A 7 0.61 -10.87 21.09
C LYS A 7 -0.30 -10.51 19.91
N TRP A 8 -0.50 -11.44 18.99
CA TRP A 8 -1.19 -11.20 17.72
C TRP A 8 -2.52 -10.47 17.89
N ASP A 9 -3.39 -10.92 18.78
CA ASP A 9 -4.73 -10.32 18.95
C ASP A 9 -4.67 -8.85 19.39
N ASN A 10 -3.66 -8.49 20.20
CA ASN A 10 -3.42 -7.10 20.58
C ASN A 10 -2.88 -6.29 19.40
N TYR A 11 -1.98 -6.86 18.60
CA TYR A 11 -1.50 -6.21 17.38
C TYR A 11 -2.63 -5.98 16.38
N GLU A 12 -3.44 -7.00 16.10
CA GLU A 12 -4.59 -6.93 15.19
C GLU A 12 -5.63 -5.91 15.66
N SER A 13 -5.94 -5.89 16.96
CA SER A 13 -6.82 -4.88 17.57
C SER A 13 -6.26 -3.46 17.46
N LYS A 14 -4.93 -3.28 17.58
CA LYS A 14 -4.32 -1.98 17.37
C LYS A 14 -4.42 -1.54 15.91
N VAL A 15 -4.08 -2.40 14.96
CA VAL A 15 -4.11 -2.07 13.52
C VAL A 15 -5.52 -1.67 13.06
N SER A 16 -6.57 -2.29 13.60
CA SER A 16 -7.96 -1.97 13.24
C SER A 16 -8.47 -0.63 13.79
N GLN A 17 -7.82 -0.05 14.80
CA GLN A 17 -8.18 1.25 15.38
C GLN A 17 -7.62 2.43 14.56
N LEU A 18 -7.99 2.51 13.27
CA LEU A 18 -7.42 3.47 12.32
C LEU A 18 -7.46 4.93 12.78
N SER A 19 -8.53 5.35 13.45
CA SER A 19 -8.72 6.73 13.94
C SER A 19 -7.83 7.10 15.13
N ARG A 20 -7.19 6.11 15.78
CA ARG A 20 -6.33 6.34 16.95
C ARG A 20 -4.91 6.72 16.56
N TRP A 21 -4.49 6.35 15.37
CA TRP A 21 -3.10 6.47 14.91
C TRP A 21 -2.93 7.67 14.00
N LYS A 22 -1.68 8.11 13.84
CA LYS A 22 -1.34 9.33 13.08
C LYS A 22 -0.39 9.01 11.93
N PRO A 23 -0.73 9.35 10.67
CA PRO A 23 -2.02 9.89 10.23
C PRO A 23 -3.16 8.89 10.39
N ASP A 24 -4.35 9.38 10.72
CA ASP A 24 -5.59 8.65 10.50
C ASP A 24 -6.00 8.72 9.00
N PRO A 25 -7.01 7.96 8.53
CA PRO A 25 -7.39 7.96 7.11
C PRO A 25 -7.76 9.35 6.56
N ARG A 26 -8.41 10.20 7.36
CA ARG A 26 -8.82 11.53 6.93
C ARG A 26 -7.62 12.45 6.78
N GLU A 27 -6.72 12.41 7.76
CA GLU A 27 -5.46 13.16 7.73
C GLU A 27 -4.58 12.72 6.56
N ALA A 28 -4.52 11.41 6.30
CA ALA A 28 -3.86 10.84 5.14
C ALA A 28 -4.35 11.42 3.82
N ASP A 29 -5.66 11.46 3.61
CA ASP A 29 -6.27 12.00 2.40
C ASP A 29 -5.97 13.49 2.24
N ILE A 30 -6.04 14.27 3.32
CA ILE A 30 -5.72 15.70 3.28
C ILE A 30 -4.25 15.92 2.86
N CYS A 31 -3.33 15.11 3.37
CA CYS A 31 -1.91 15.22 3.04
C CYS A 31 -1.61 14.83 1.59
N ILE A 32 -2.25 13.77 1.07
CA ILE A 32 -2.16 13.40 -0.36
C ILE A 32 -2.74 14.53 -1.24
N ALA A 33 -3.91 15.07 -0.87
CA ALA A 33 -4.54 16.17 -1.59
C ALA A 33 -3.66 17.44 -1.58
N SER A 34 -2.94 17.71 -0.49
CA SER A 34 -1.96 18.79 -0.43
C SER A 34 -0.83 18.58 -1.45
N LEU A 35 -0.26 17.37 -1.53
CA LEU A 35 0.78 17.08 -2.50
C LEU A 35 0.28 17.23 -3.93
N ALA A 36 -0.95 16.80 -4.21
CA ALA A 36 -1.56 16.86 -5.53
C ALA A 36 -1.72 18.30 -6.09
N LYS A 37 -1.76 19.32 -5.21
CA LYS A 37 -1.81 20.74 -5.62
C LYS A 37 -0.48 21.28 -6.15
N ASN A 38 0.62 20.55 -6.01
CA ASN A 38 1.92 20.96 -6.52
C ASN A 38 1.99 20.84 -8.05
N ARG A 39 2.71 21.79 -8.67
CA ARG A 39 3.16 21.66 -10.06
C ARG A 39 4.16 20.52 -10.18
N LEU A 40 4.18 19.87 -11.35
CA LEU A 40 5.11 18.79 -11.65
C LEU A 40 6.57 19.30 -11.69
N ASN A 41 7.50 18.43 -11.34
CA ASN A 41 8.96 18.57 -11.45
C ASN A 41 9.56 19.80 -10.77
N LYS A 42 8.92 20.28 -9.69
CA LYS A 42 9.54 21.27 -8.79
C LYS A 42 10.65 20.61 -7.96
N ARG A 43 11.62 21.39 -7.50
CA ARG A 43 12.68 20.87 -6.61
C ARG A 43 12.12 20.33 -5.29
N VAL A 44 11.23 21.12 -4.66
CA VAL A 44 10.60 20.82 -3.36
C VAL A 44 9.08 21.01 -3.46
N CYS A 45 8.32 20.08 -2.89
CA CYS A 45 6.87 20.12 -2.82
C CYS A 45 6.44 21.07 -1.69
N ARG A 46 5.33 21.78 -1.89
CA ARG A 46 4.57 22.38 -0.79
C ARG A 46 3.77 21.29 -0.08
N PHE A 47 3.94 21.19 1.22
CA PHE A 47 3.24 20.23 2.07
C PHE A 47 2.68 20.98 3.28
N LEU A 48 1.50 20.58 3.77
CA LEU A 48 0.88 21.28 4.89
C LEU A 48 1.71 21.08 6.17
N PRO A 49 1.81 22.08 7.07
CA PRO A 49 2.58 21.97 8.32
C PRO A 49 2.23 20.72 9.15
N MET A 50 0.93 20.42 9.29
CA MET A 50 0.49 19.21 9.99
C MET A 50 0.97 17.91 9.33
N CYS A 51 1.08 17.90 8.00
CA CYS A 51 1.54 16.74 7.25
C CYS A 51 3.06 16.55 7.39
N TYR A 52 3.85 17.62 7.45
CA TYR A 52 5.27 17.55 7.80
C TYR A 52 5.46 16.92 9.18
N ASN A 53 4.70 17.39 10.19
CA ASN A 53 4.79 16.85 11.54
C ASN A 53 4.41 15.37 11.59
N MET A 54 3.30 14.97 10.96
CA MET A 54 2.90 13.56 10.91
C MET A 54 3.87 12.69 10.10
N LEU A 55 4.50 13.25 9.05
CA LEU A 55 5.48 12.53 8.27
C LEU A 55 6.70 12.17 9.12
N VAL A 56 7.15 13.05 10.02
CA VAL A 56 8.32 12.80 10.87
C VAL A 56 7.96 12.07 12.17
N ASN A 57 6.91 12.53 12.87
CA ASN A 57 6.58 12.11 14.24
C ASN A 57 5.36 11.18 14.33
N GLY A 58 4.82 10.74 13.20
CA GLY A 58 3.64 9.88 13.16
C GLY A 58 3.88 8.48 13.73
N THR A 59 2.79 7.71 13.75
CA THR A 59 2.76 6.30 14.13
C THR A 59 3.62 5.46 13.19
N ASN A 60 4.35 4.51 13.77
CA ASN A 60 5.42 3.74 13.13
C ASN A 60 5.04 2.27 12.87
N PHE A 61 3.76 1.98 12.67
CA PHE A 61 3.24 0.67 12.30
C PHE A 61 1.91 0.81 11.55
N GLY A 62 1.45 -0.26 10.91
CA GLY A 62 0.15 -0.34 10.27
C GLY A 62 -0.05 0.66 9.13
N TYR A 63 -1.32 0.99 8.87
CA TYR A 63 -1.73 1.89 7.81
C TYR A 63 -1.15 3.31 7.94
N SER A 64 -0.95 3.80 9.17
CA SER A 64 -0.34 5.12 9.37
C SER A 64 1.12 5.15 8.87
N LEU A 65 1.89 4.08 9.07
CA LEU A 65 3.26 3.99 8.59
C LEU A 65 3.31 3.91 7.06
N THR A 66 2.45 3.07 6.46
CA THR A 66 2.41 2.92 5.00
C THR A 66 1.95 4.20 4.32
N HIS A 67 0.99 4.94 4.88
CA HIS A 67 0.55 6.23 4.32
C HIS A 67 1.64 7.32 4.40
N ARG A 68 2.47 7.32 5.44
CA ARG A 68 3.63 8.23 5.50
C ARG A 68 4.64 7.94 4.40
N LEU A 69 4.90 6.66 4.11
CA LEU A 69 5.72 6.25 2.97
C LEU A 69 5.05 6.62 1.63
N LEU A 70 3.73 6.42 1.51
CA LEU A 70 2.97 6.79 0.32
C LEU A 70 3.11 8.28 -0.02
N TRP A 71 3.13 9.17 0.97
CA TRP A 71 3.35 10.60 0.73
C TRP A 71 4.70 10.89 0.08
N LEU A 72 5.78 10.26 0.54
CA LEU A 72 7.11 10.39 -0.05
C LEU A 72 7.13 9.86 -1.50
N ILE A 73 6.48 8.72 -1.74
CA ILE A 73 6.33 8.15 -3.08
C ILE A 73 5.53 9.08 -4.00
N GLN A 74 4.44 9.67 -3.53
CA GLN A 74 3.61 10.61 -4.30
C GLN A 74 4.35 11.91 -4.61
N ALA A 75 5.17 12.40 -3.69
CA ALA A 75 6.06 13.53 -3.95
C ALA A 75 7.05 13.18 -5.07
N HIS A 76 7.79 12.08 -4.92
CA HIS A 76 8.88 11.71 -5.84
C HIS A 76 8.38 11.29 -7.22
N ARG A 77 7.37 10.42 -7.26
CA ARG A 77 6.88 9.80 -8.51
C ARG A 77 5.65 10.49 -9.08
N GLY A 78 4.74 10.93 -8.21
CA GLY A 78 3.52 11.60 -8.63
C GLY A 78 3.73 13.07 -9.00
N ARG A 79 4.71 13.74 -8.37
CA ARG A 79 4.97 15.17 -8.59
C ARG A 79 6.39 15.49 -9.06
N GLY A 80 7.34 14.55 -8.99
CA GLY A 80 8.74 14.82 -9.37
C GLY A 80 9.45 15.80 -8.43
N CYS A 81 8.99 15.92 -7.17
CA CYS A 81 9.56 16.82 -6.16
C CYS A 81 9.93 16.08 -4.87
N ARG A 82 10.71 16.73 -4.00
CA ARG A 82 11.06 16.22 -2.67
C ARG A 82 10.23 16.90 -1.60
N ILE A 83 9.95 16.23 -0.49
CA ILE A 83 9.27 16.85 0.65
C ILE A 83 10.28 17.71 1.44
N PHE A 84 11.45 17.15 1.77
CA PHE A 84 12.54 17.87 2.44
C PHE A 84 13.73 18.06 1.50
N SER A 85 14.47 16.98 1.25
CA SER A 85 15.63 16.92 0.36
C SER A 85 15.84 15.49 -0.14
N THR A 86 16.71 15.28 -1.13
CA THR A 86 16.99 13.90 -1.61
C THR A 86 17.45 12.99 -0.49
N ARG A 87 18.33 13.51 0.39
CA ARG A 87 18.95 12.73 1.45
C ARG A 87 17.95 12.42 2.55
N GLU A 88 17.27 13.44 3.06
CA GLU A 88 16.32 13.27 4.17
C GLU A 88 15.11 12.41 3.76
N ASP A 89 14.57 12.63 2.55
CA ASP A 89 13.46 11.80 2.07
C ASP A 89 13.91 10.33 1.92
N LYS A 90 15.14 10.09 1.45
CA LYS A 90 15.70 8.74 1.36
C LYS A 90 15.88 8.12 2.75
N GLU A 91 16.44 8.84 3.72
CA GLU A 91 16.59 8.35 5.10
C GLU A 91 15.23 7.97 5.72
N LEU A 92 14.18 8.74 5.46
CA LEU A 92 12.82 8.40 5.87
C LEU A 92 12.29 7.15 5.16
N ILE A 93 12.45 7.04 3.84
CA ILE A 93 12.05 5.85 3.07
C ILE A 93 12.75 4.60 3.62
N ASP A 94 14.07 4.66 3.81
CA ASP A 94 14.89 3.55 4.29
C ASP A 94 14.44 3.10 5.69
N MET A 95 14.18 4.06 6.58
CA MET A 95 13.66 3.82 7.92
C MET A 95 12.25 3.22 7.90
N PHE A 96 11.34 3.74 7.06
CA PHE A 96 9.99 3.21 6.92
C PHE A 96 9.99 1.81 6.34
N CYS A 97 10.72 1.55 5.26
CA CYS A 97 10.77 0.21 4.67
C CYS A 97 11.44 -0.82 5.59
N THR A 98 12.40 -0.42 6.41
CA THR A 98 12.94 -1.29 7.47
C THR A 98 11.87 -1.69 8.48
N LYS A 99 11.04 -0.75 8.94
CA LYS A 99 9.95 -1.01 9.90
C LYS A 99 8.84 -1.85 9.25
N ILE A 100 8.44 -1.49 8.03
CA ILE A 100 7.47 -2.22 7.23
C ILE A 100 7.92 -3.66 7.03
N PHE A 101 9.19 -3.90 6.69
CA PHE A 101 9.69 -5.26 6.48
C PHE A 101 9.56 -6.12 7.74
N ARG A 102 9.89 -5.57 8.92
CA ARG A 102 9.71 -6.27 10.21
C ARG A 102 8.23 -6.58 10.47
N GLU A 103 7.34 -5.62 10.21
CA GLU A 103 5.90 -5.78 10.38
C GLU A 103 5.30 -6.80 9.41
N ALA A 104 5.69 -6.74 8.14
CA ALA A 104 5.27 -7.66 7.09
C ALA A 104 5.65 -9.11 7.41
N ASN A 105 6.88 -9.34 7.92
CA ASN A 105 7.28 -10.66 8.39
C ASN A 105 6.43 -11.14 9.57
N TYR A 106 6.06 -10.23 10.49
CA TYR A 106 5.17 -10.56 11.60
C TYR A 106 3.76 -10.94 11.12
N ILE A 107 3.19 -10.20 10.17
CA ILE A 107 1.89 -10.53 9.55
C ILE A 107 1.96 -11.89 8.83
N ALA A 108 3.03 -12.14 8.06
CA ALA A 108 3.22 -13.41 7.35
C ALA A 108 3.38 -14.60 8.32
N ALA A 109 4.10 -14.42 9.42
CA ALA A 109 4.25 -15.45 10.47
C ALA A 109 2.93 -15.78 11.18
N ASN A 110 1.95 -14.87 11.13
CA ASN A 110 0.61 -15.05 11.69
C ASN A 110 -0.42 -15.34 10.59
N ASN A 111 -0.06 -16.20 9.64
CA ASN A 111 -0.95 -16.73 8.59
C ASN A 111 -1.57 -15.67 7.68
N PHE A 112 -0.90 -14.52 7.50
CA PHE A 112 -1.33 -13.47 6.57
C PHE A 112 -2.73 -12.91 6.87
N LYS A 113 -3.13 -12.91 8.15
CA LYS A 113 -4.49 -12.51 8.59
C LYS A 113 -4.88 -11.09 8.16
N ILE A 114 -3.92 -10.16 8.10
CA ILE A 114 -4.12 -8.78 7.62
C ILE A 114 -3.49 -8.63 6.23
N LEU A 115 -4.01 -9.39 5.26
CA LEU A 115 -3.47 -9.45 3.90
C LEU A 115 -3.48 -8.09 3.20
N ASP A 116 -4.52 -7.30 3.41
CA ASP A 116 -4.67 -5.97 2.84
C ASP A 116 -3.46 -5.06 3.17
N LEU A 117 -3.16 -4.89 4.45
CA LEU A 117 -1.97 -4.17 4.91
C LEU A 117 -0.67 -4.77 4.39
N LEU A 118 -0.54 -6.10 4.35
CA LEU A 118 0.67 -6.74 3.84
C LEU A 118 0.89 -6.40 2.35
N LEU A 119 -0.16 -6.39 1.54
CA LEU A 119 -0.05 -6.05 0.12
C LEU A 119 0.25 -4.57 -0.09
N GLU A 120 -0.28 -3.70 0.76
CA GLU A 120 0.10 -2.27 0.78
C GLU A 120 1.59 -2.12 1.09
N GLN A 121 2.08 -2.79 2.13
CA GLN A 121 3.49 -2.83 2.52
C GLN A 121 4.39 -3.35 1.38
N MET A 122 4.00 -4.45 0.74
CA MET A 122 4.70 -5.02 -0.43
C MET A 122 4.76 -4.01 -1.59
N THR A 123 3.64 -3.37 -1.88
CA THR A 123 3.53 -2.37 -2.97
C THR A 123 4.44 -1.18 -2.73
N LEU A 124 4.31 -0.53 -1.57
CA LEU A 124 5.00 0.74 -1.34
C LEU A 124 6.53 0.55 -1.21
N CYS A 125 6.98 -0.52 -0.56
CA CYS A 125 8.41 -0.77 -0.46
C CYS A 125 9.03 -1.26 -1.78
N SER A 126 8.34 -2.09 -2.56
CA SER A 126 8.83 -2.45 -3.90
C SER A 126 8.89 -1.24 -4.83
N LEU A 127 7.91 -0.33 -4.77
CA LEU A 127 7.98 0.96 -5.45
C LEU A 127 9.15 1.80 -4.95
N SER A 128 9.56 1.67 -3.70
CA SER A 128 10.71 2.42 -3.15
C SER A 128 12.07 1.75 -3.43
N GLY A 129 12.10 0.63 -4.17
CA GLY A 129 13.35 -0.08 -4.50
C GLY A 129 13.76 -1.14 -3.46
N TYR A 130 12.85 -1.55 -2.58
CA TYR A 130 13.07 -2.56 -1.55
C TYR A 130 12.35 -3.87 -1.91
N PRO A 131 13.03 -4.84 -2.54
CA PRO A 131 12.41 -6.06 -3.03
C PRO A 131 12.23 -7.15 -1.95
N ASP A 132 12.70 -6.97 -0.72
CA ASP A 132 12.71 -8.01 0.31
C ASP A 132 11.31 -8.51 0.70
N THR A 133 10.28 -7.71 0.42
CA THR A 133 8.86 -8.05 0.60
C THR A 133 8.28 -8.86 -0.56
N LEU A 134 8.97 -8.96 -1.70
CA LEU A 134 8.52 -9.67 -2.92
C LEU A 134 8.82 -11.18 -2.84
N ARG A 135 8.43 -11.82 -1.73
CA ARG A 135 8.69 -13.25 -1.50
C ARG A 135 7.70 -14.12 -2.25
N ARG A 136 8.18 -15.23 -2.84
CA ARG A 136 7.36 -16.20 -3.57
C ARG A 136 6.13 -16.66 -2.77
N THR A 137 6.30 -16.97 -1.48
CA THR A 137 5.20 -17.42 -0.61
C THR A 137 4.16 -16.34 -0.37
N TRP A 138 4.56 -15.07 -0.30
CA TRP A 138 3.68 -13.93 -0.09
C TRP A 138 2.90 -13.60 -1.36
N ILE A 139 3.57 -13.60 -2.52
CA ILE A 139 2.93 -13.45 -3.83
C ILE A 139 1.94 -14.59 -4.07
N ALA A 140 2.33 -15.84 -3.79
CA ALA A 140 1.42 -16.98 -3.92
C ALA A 140 0.20 -16.85 -3.00
N LYS A 141 0.36 -16.28 -1.80
CA LYS A 141 -0.78 -15.98 -0.92
C LYS A 141 -1.67 -14.89 -1.49
N ALA A 142 -1.12 -13.83 -2.08
CA ALA A 142 -1.88 -12.78 -2.75
C ALA A 142 -2.74 -13.34 -3.89
N LEU A 143 -2.14 -14.19 -4.74
CA LEU A 143 -2.83 -14.78 -5.90
C LEU A 143 -3.99 -15.70 -5.52
N LYS A 144 -3.98 -16.30 -4.31
CA LYS A 144 -5.14 -17.08 -3.81
C LYS A 144 -6.40 -16.23 -3.58
N HIS A 145 -6.24 -14.91 -3.51
CA HIS A 145 -7.33 -13.95 -3.36
C HIS A 145 -7.74 -13.29 -4.69
N GLN A 146 -7.12 -13.71 -5.81
CA GLN A 146 -7.52 -13.28 -7.14
C GLN A 146 -8.80 -14.01 -7.56
N THR A 147 -9.78 -13.28 -8.07
CA THR A 147 -11.01 -13.83 -8.62
C THR A 147 -10.81 -14.28 -10.06
N SER A 148 -11.79 -15.01 -10.61
CA SER A 148 -11.83 -15.34 -12.04
C SER A 148 -11.92 -14.11 -12.95
N LEU A 149 -12.31 -12.95 -12.41
CA LEU A 149 -12.36 -11.67 -13.12
C LEU A 149 -11.00 -10.93 -13.09
N GLY A 150 -9.98 -11.51 -12.47
CA GLY A 150 -8.62 -10.95 -12.39
C GLY A 150 -8.41 -9.91 -11.30
N CYS A 151 -9.47 -9.42 -10.66
CA CYS A 151 -9.43 -8.53 -9.49
C CYS A 151 -9.25 -9.30 -8.18
N PHE A 152 -9.18 -8.62 -7.04
CA PHE A 152 -8.92 -9.24 -5.73
C PHE A 152 -10.04 -8.99 -4.73
N THR A 153 -10.25 -9.95 -3.83
CA THR A 153 -11.15 -9.81 -2.67
C THR A 153 -10.68 -10.66 -1.49
N LEU A 154 -11.03 -10.25 -0.25
CA LEU A 154 -10.80 -11.08 0.93
C LEU A 154 -11.76 -12.26 1.02
N LYS A 155 -12.89 -12.21 0.29
CA LYS A 155 -13.79 -13.34 0.12
C LYS A 155 -13.11 -14.37 -0.79
N LEU A 156 -13.01 -15.62 -0.36
CA LEU A 156 -12.36 -16.64 -1.18
C LEU A 156 -13.14 -16.84 -2.51
N PRO A 157 -12.48 -17.17 -3.64
CA PRO A 157 -13.11 -17.22 -4.96
C PRO A 157 -14.35 -18.13 -5.07
N ALA A 158 -14.44 -19.19 -4.25
CA ALA A 158 -15.62 -20.05 -4.17
C ALA A 158 -16.89 -19.33 -3.65
N GLN A 159 -16.73 -18.19 -2.96
CA GLN A 159 -17.81 -17.37 -2.40
C GLN A 159 -18.21 -16.20 -3.31
N THR A 160 -17.45 -15.94 -4.39
CA THR A 160 -17.76 -14.89 -5.37
C THR A 160 -18.50 -15.49 -6.56
N SER A 161 -19.67 -16.09 -6.32
CA SER A 161 -20.62 -16.45 -7.38
C SER A 161 -21.37 -15.20 -7.84
N SER A 162 -20.68 -14.17 -8.32
CA SER A 162 -21.35 -12.99 -8.83
C SER A 162 -21.83 -13.26 -10.26
N LYS A 163 -23.15 -13.22 -10.47
CA LYS A 163 -23.78 -13.03 -11.79
C LYS A 163 -23.51 -11.59 -12.28
N TYR A 164 -22.26 -11.16 -12.31
CA TYR A 164 -21.92 -9.85 -12.86
C TYR A 164 -22.13 -9.92 -14.37
N SER A 165 -23.26 -9.41 -14.85
CA SER A 165 -23.46 -9.13 -16.27
C SER A 165 -23.00 -7.69 -16.52
N TYR A 166 -21.95 -7.51 -17.31
CA TYR A 166 -21.58 -6.20 -17.82
C TYR A 166 -22.74 -5.67 -18.67
N LYS A 167 -23.51 -4.71 -18.14
CA LYS A 167 -24.45 -3.91 -18.92
C LYS A 167 -23.66 -2.71 -19.43
N GLY A 168 -23.17 -2.80 -20.67
CA GLY A 168 -22.46 -1.71 -21.31
C GLY A 168 -23.34 -0.48 -21.37
N SER A 169 -22.91 0.59 -20.69
CA SER A 169 -23.37 1.94 -20.98
C SER A 169 -22.23 2.69 -21.62
N ASP A 170 -22.46 3.35 -22.75
CA ASP A 170 -21.47 4.18 -23.46
C ASP A 170 -21.04 5.45 -22.68
N LYS A 171 -21.49 5.59 -21.42
CA LYS A 171 -21.16 6.71 -20.55
C LYS A 171 -20.23 6.23 -19.42
N TRP A 172 -18.98 6.66 -19.48
CA TRP A 172 -18.05 6.55 -18.37
C TRP A 172 -18.52 7.47 -17.24
N ALA A 173 -18.83 6.88 -16.08
CA ALA A 173 -19.10 7.63 -14.86
C ALA A 173 -17.99 7.36 -13.84
N ILE A 174 -17.67 8.37 -13.03
CA ILE A 174 -16.84 8.14 -11.84
C ILE A 174 -17.61 7.19 -10.92
N SER A 175 -17.04 6.03 -10.64
CA SER A 175 -17.65 5.06 -9.73
C SER A 175 -17.89 5.73 -8.37
N ALA A 176 -19.06 5.46 -7.77
CA ALA A 176 -19.30 5.82 -6.37
C ALA A 176 -18.13 5.35 -5.49
N PRO A 177 -17.82 6.05 -4.38
CA PRO A 177 -16.72 5.70 -3.49
C PRO A 177 -17.09 4.46 -2.64
N THR A 178 -17.39 3.34 -3.29
CA THR A 178 -17.69 2.06 -2.67
C THR A 178 -16.41 1.23 -2.57
N VAL A 179 -16.30 0.48 -1.47
CA VAL A 179 -15.24 -0.52 -1.27
C VAL A 179 -15.35 -1.63 -2.32
N ASN A 180 -16.58 -1.98 -2.68
CA ASN A 180 -16.89 -3.03 -3.64
C ASN A 180 -16.92 -2.50 -5.08
N MET A 181 -16.39 -3.29 -6.01
CA MET A 181 -16.50 -3.10 -7.46
C MET A 181 -17.11 -4.36 -8.10
N VAL A 182 -17.54 -4.23 -9.37
CA VAL A 182 -17.97 -5.38 -10.19
C VAL A 182 -19.09 -6.18 -9.49
N GLY A 183 -20.13 -5.47 -9.01
CA GLY A 183 -21.26 -6.09 -8.31
C GLY A 183 -20.89 -6.78 -6.99
N GLY A 184 -19.79 -6.39 -6.34
CA GLY A 184 -19.32 -7.02 -5.09
C GLY A 184 -18.36 -8.18 -5.27
N ALA A 185 -17.97 -8.49 -6.50
CA ALA A 185 -16.96 -9.50 -6.80
C ALA A 185 -15.56 -9.06 -6.38
N CYS A 186 -15.28 -7.76 -6.43
CA CYS A 186 -13.95 -7.20 -6.23
C CYS A 186 -13.95 -6.20 -5.08
N ASP A 187 -12.86 -6.17 -4.32
CA ASP A 187 -12.52 -5.09 -3.39
C ASP A 187 -11.59 -4.10 -4.10
N ARG A 188 -11.94 -2.82 -4.09
CA ARG A 188 -11.19 -1.76 -4.78
C ARG A 188 -9.79 -1.57 -4.21
N HIS A 189 -9.68 -1.47 -2.88
CA HIS A 189 -8.41 -1.20 -2.22
C HIS A 189 -7.48 -2.39 -2.38
N LEU A 190 -7.98 -3.58 -2.05
CA LEU A 190 -7.23 -4.83 -2.17
C LEU A 190 -6.77 -5.07 -3.61
N THR A 191 -7.61 -4.79 -4.60
CA THR A 191 -7.23 -4.90 -6.01
C THR A 191 -6.09 -3.95 -6.36
N ALA A 192 -6.14 -2.71 -5.88
CA ALA A 192 -5.08 -1.73 -6.14
C ALA A 192 -3.73 -2.18 -5.53
N VAL A 193 -3.72 -2.57 -4.25
CA VAL A 193 -2.48 -2.98 -3.57
C VAL A 193 -1.98 -4.35 -4.03
N ALA A 194 -2.87 -5.29 -4.36
CA ALA A 194 -2.46 -6.57 -4.94
C ALA A 194 -1.80 -6.37 -6.31
N SER A 195 -2.41 -5.53 -7.16
CA SER A 195 -1.87 -5.22 -8.49
C SER A 195 -0.52 -4.53 -8.39
N GLY A 196 -0.36 -3.60 -7.46
CA GLY A 196 0.92 -2.93 -7.18
C GLY A 196 2.01 -3.92 -6.75
N ALA A 197 1.72 -4.78 -5.78
CA ALA A 197 2.66 -5.78 -5.27
C ALA A 197 3.07 -6.79 -6.36
N ILE A 198 2.12 -7.29 -7.15
CA ILE A 198 2.39 -8.23 -8.25
C ILE A 198 3.18 -7.54 -9.36
N SER A 199 2.87 -6.29 -9.70
CA SER A 199 3.65 -5.52 -10.68
C SER A 199 5.09 -5.33 -10.22
N GLY A 200 5.30 -5.04 -8.92
CA GLY A 200 6.63 -5.00 -8.31
C GLY A 200 7.37 -6.32 -8.44
N ALA A 201 6.69 -7.45 -8.20
CA ALA A 201 7.26 -8.78 -8.37
C ALA A 201 7.64 -9.09 -9.83
N VAL A 202 6.76 -8.80 -10.79
CA VAL A 202 7.03 -8.98 -12.22
C VAL A 202 8.24 -8.16 -12.63
N ARG A 203 8.27 -6.87 -12.25
CA ARG A 203 9.41 -6.00 -12.53
C ARG A 203 10.70 -6.55 -11.96
N TYR A 204 10.71 -6.97 -10.69
CA TYR A 204 11.90 -7.56 -10.06
C TYR A 204 12.37 -8.82 -10.79
N ILE A 205 11.46 -9.72 -11.16
CA ILE A 205 11.79 -10.93 -11.92
C ILE A 205 12.41 -10.56 -13.27
N LEU A 206 11.83 -9.59 -13.97
CA LEU A 206 12.33 -9.15 -15.27
C LEU A 206 13.73 -8.52 -15.16
N GLU A 207 13.92 -7.61 -14.22
CA GLU A 207 15.20 -6.93 -14.01
C GLU A 207 16.30 -7.90 -13.54
N GLN A 208 15.99 -8.88 -12.69
CA GLN A 208 17.00 -9.83 -12.21
C GLN A 208 17.32 -10.93 -13.22
N LYS A 209 16.33 -11.41 -14.00
CA LYS A 209 16.56 -12.48 -14.97
C LYS A 209 17.05 -12.01 -16.33
N TYR A 210 16.72 -10.78 -16.74
CA TYR A 210 16.96 -10.31 -18.10
C TYR A 210 17.87 -9.08 -18.22
N SER A 211 18.23 -8.40 -17.13
CA SER A 211 19.20 -7.29 -17.21
C SER A 211 20.67 -7.72 -17.20
N ASN A 212 20.97 -9.03 -17.12
CA ASN A 212 22.32 -9.59 -17.21
C ASN A 212 22.63 -10.17 -18.62
N LYS A 213 22.10 -9.56 -19.68
CA LYS A 213 22.50 -9.81 -21.07
C LYS A 213 22.97 -8.53 -21.72
#